data_AF-A0A367M529-F1
#
_entry.id   AF-A0A367M529-F1
#
_cell.length_a   1.000
_cell.length_b   1.000
_cell.length_c   1.000
_cell.angle_alpha   90.00
_cell.angle_beta   90.00
_cell.angle_gamma   90.00
#
_symmetry.space_group_name_H-M   'P 1'
#
loop_
_entity.id
_entity.type
_entity.pdbx_description
1 polymer ?
#
loop_
_entity_poly.entity_id
_entity_poly.type
_entity_poly.pdbx_seq_one_letter_code
_entity_poly.pdbx_strand_id
1 'polypeptide(L)'
;MSVLGELDLLGPRAHGAACGEAVLKAVAEDFQVDEVLDIPLSGEGEHLWLWVEKRGLNTEEAARRLGRAAGVQQKNVSYAGLKDRQALTRQRFSLALIP
;
A
#
# COMPACT_ATOMS: atom_id res chain seq x y z
N MET A 1 -11.18 38.10 9.91
CA MET A 1 -10.13 37.22 9.40
C MET A 1 -10.79 35.86 9.19
N SER A 2 -11.27 35.57 7.99
CA SER A 2 -12.00 34.32 7.72
C SER A 2 -11.03 33.15 7.82
N VAL A 3 -11.35 32.19 8.68
CA VAL A 3 -10.65 30.90 8.74
C VAL A 3 -10.93 30.19 7.42
N LEU A 4 -9.90 29.97 6.61
CA LEU A 4 -10.01 29.17 5.39
C LEU A 4 -10.36 27.73 5.80
N GLY A 5 -11.42 27.19 5.20
CA GLY A 5 -11.80 25.78 5.36
C GLY A 5 -10.98 24.88 4.43
N GLU A 6 -10.98 23.57 4.67
CA GLU A 6 -10.30 22.58 3.80
C GLU A 6 -10.74 22.66 2.33
N LEU A 7 -11.99 23.08 2.09
CA LEU A 7 -12.53 23.25 0.74
C LEU A 7 -11.91 24.44 -0.01
N ASP A 8 -11.40 25.44 0.71
CA ASP A 8 -10.74 26.61 0.12
C ASP A 8 -9.31 26.28 -0.35
N LEU A 9 -8.78 25.12 0.05
CA LEU A 9 -7.48 24.59 -0.39
C LEU A 9 -7.58 23.75 -1.67
N LEU A 10 -8.80 23.43 -2.12
CA LEU A 10 -9.00 22.69 -3.37
C LEU A 10 -8.79 23.65 -4.54
N GLY A 11 -7.76 23.40 -5.34
CA GLY A 11 -7.50 24.11 -6.59
C GLY A 11 -8.67 24.03 -7.59
N PRO A 12 -8.55 24.71 -8.74
CA PRO A 12 -9.62 24.74 -9.74
C PRO A 12 -10.02 23.34 -10.20
N ARG A 13 -11.34 23.09 -10.25
CA ARG A 13 -11.90 21.79 -10.65
C ARG A 13 -12.02 21.70 -12.17
N ALA A 14 -11.43 20.67 -12.77
CA ALA A 14 -11.45 20.46 -14.22
C ALA A 14 -12.86 20.23 -14.81
N HIS A 15 -13.79 19.68 -14.01
CA HIS A 15 -15.12 19.27 -14.48
C HIS A 15 -16.28 20.02 -13.78
N GLY A 16 -15.99 21.15 -13.13
CA GLY A 16 -17.00 21.93 -12.41
C GLY A 16 -17.36 21.36 -11.03
N ALA A 17 -18.56 21.67 -10.55
CA ALA A 17 -19.04 21.24 -9.24
C ALA A 17 -19.31 19.73 -9.18
N ALA A 18 -19.26 19.17 -7.96
CA ALA A 18 -19.64 17.77 -7.76
C ALA A 18 -21.13 17.58 -8.07
N CYS A 19 -21.49 16.47 -8.71
CA CYS A 19 -22.88 16.15 -9.06
C CYS A 19 -23.69 15.56 -7.89
N GLY A 20 -23.04 15.30 -6.75
CA GLY A 20 -23.62 14.71 -5.56
C GLY A 20 -22.55 14.28 -4.56
N GLU A 21 -22.97 13.56 -3.51
CA GLU A 21 -22.11 13.06 -2.45
C GLU A 21 -22.09 11.52 -2.45
N ALA A 22 -20.97 10.94 -2.05
CA ALA A 22 -20.80 9.50 -1.91
C ALA A 22 -19.81 9.18 -0.77
N VAL A 23 -19.91 7.97 -0.22
CA VAL A 23 -18.95 7.48 0.77
C VAL A 23 -17.85 6.72 0.05
N LEU A 24 -16.60 7.17 0.21
CA LEU A 24 -15.41 6.47 -0.28
C LEU A 24 -14.83 5.62 0.85
N LYS A 25 -14.44 4.37 0.56
CA LYS A 25 -13.80 3.45 1.52
C LYS A 25 -14.67 3.14 2.75
N ALA A 26 -15.96 2.83 2.54
CA ALA A 26 -16.85 2.45 3.65
C ALA A 26 -16.39 1.13 4.31
N VAL A 27 -15.97 0.17 3.48
CA VAL A 27 -15.21 -1.02 3.90
C VAL A 27 -13.91 -1.12 3.12
N ALA A 28 -12.96 -1.95 3.59
CA ALA A 28 -11.64 -2.07 2.95
C ALA A 28 -11.75 -2.62 1.52
N GLU A 29 -12.73 -3.45 1.26
CA GLU A 29 -13.02 -4.10 -0.01
C GLU A 29 -13.52 -3.12 -1.09
N ASP A 30 -14.05 -1.95 -0.67
CA ASP A 30 -14.48 -0.88 -1.59
C ASP A 30 -13.29 -0.22 -2.29
N PHE A 31 -12.07 -0.42 -1.78
CA PHE A 31 -10.86 0.19 -2.30
C PHE A 31 -9.75 -0.84 -2.42
N GLN A 32 -9.57 -1.32 -3.64
CA GLN A 32 -8.61 -2.36 -3.97
C GLN A 32 -7.45 -1.78 -4.75
N VAL A 33 -6.23 -2.11 -4.33
CA VAL A 33 -5.00 -1.66 -4.99
C VAL A 33 -4.10 -2.85 -5.22
N ASP A 34 -3.92 -3.20 -6.48
CA ASP A 34 -2.96 -4.22 -6.92
C ASP A 34 -1.73 -3.54 -7.50
N GLU A 35 -0.56 -3.91 -6.99
CA GLU A 35 0.70 -3.41 -7.50
C GLU A 35 1.03 -4.02 -8.86
N VAL A 36 1.33 -3.16 -9.82
CA VAL A 36 1.85 -3.57 -11.13
C VAL A 36 3.36 -3.39 -11.09
N LEU A 37 4.10 -4.49 -11.17
CA LEU A 37 5.56 -4.48 -11.24
C LEU A 37 6.03 -5.30 -12.46
N ASP A 38 6.41 -4.60 -13.52
CA ASP A 38 6.92 -5.17 -14.77
C ASP A 38 8.40 -5.53 -14.68
N ILE A 39 8.75 -6.30 -13.65
CA ILE A 39 10.07 -6.90 -13.48
C ILE A 39 9.88 -8.42 -13.44
N PRO A 40 10.49 -9.18 -14.38
CA PRO A 40 10.46 -10.63 -14.33
C PRO A 40 11.27 -11.14 -13.13
N LEU A 41 10.76 -12.19 -12.49
CA LEU A 41 11.51 -12.90 -11.44
C LEU A 41 12.67 -13.65 -12.10
N SER A 42 13.89 -13.49 -11.58
CA SER A 42 15.07 -14.25 -12.01
C SER A 42 14.93 -15.74 -11.73
N GLY A 43 14.14 -16.13 -10.71
CA GLY A 43 14.01 -17.52 -10.24
C GLY A 43 15.12 -17.96 -9.28
N GLU A 44 16.17 -17.15 -9.14
CA GLU A 44 17.33 -17.40 -8.28
C GLU A 44 17.82 -16.09 -7.64
N GLY A 45 18.51 -16.22 -6.49
CA GLY A 45 19.11 -15.10 -5.76
C GLY A 45 18.89 -15.17 -4.24
N GLU A 46 19.42 -14.18 -3.54
CA GLU A 46 19.36 -14.06 -2.07
C GLU A 46 18.00 -13.55 -1.57
N HIS A 47 17.17 -13.06 -2.48
CA HIS A 47 15.89 -12.42 -2.16
C HIS A 47 14.70 -13.32 -2.53
N LEU A 48 13.89 -13.64 -1.53
CA LEU A 48 12.59 -14.27 -1.73
C LEU A 48 11.53 -13.20 -1.99
N TRP A 49 10.90 -13.24 -3.16
CA TRP A 49 9.80 -12.35 -3.51
C TRP A 49 8.46 -12.98 -3.16
N LEU A 50 7.63 -12.23 -2.42
CA LEU A 50 6.31 -12.65 -1.98
C LEU A 50 5.24 -11.74 -2.56
N TRP A 51 4.20 -12.32 -3.15
CA TRP A 51 2.97 -11.62 -3.50
C TRP A 51 2.00 -11.70 -2.32
N VAL A 52 1.74 -10.56 -1.67
CA VAL A 52 1.01 -10.53 -0.39
C VAL A 52 -0.21 -9.65 -0.51
N GLU A 53 -1.38 -10.22 -0.20
CA GLU A 53 -2.61 -9.49 0.07
C GLU A 53 -2.68 -9.10 1.55
N LYS A 54 -3.03 -7.85 1.84
CA LYS A 54 -3.30 -7.39 3.20
C LYS A 54 -4.65 -6.69 3.30
N ARG A 55 -5.27 -6.82 4.49
CA ARG A 55 -6.51 -6.13 4.89
C ARG A 55 -6.33 -5.49 6.25
N GLY A 56 -6.69 -4.22 6.39
CA GLY A 56 -6.67 -3.52 7.68
C GLY A 56 -5.27 -3.29 8.28
N LEU A 57 -4.21 -3.55 7.51
CA LEU A 57 -2.81 -3.39 7.90
C LEU A 57 -2.13 -2.34 7.03
N ASN A 58 -1.22 -1.56 7.60
CA ASN A 58 -0.30 -0.75 6.81
C ASN A 58 0.85 -1.63 6.30
N THR A 59 1.63 -1.11 5.35
CA THR A 59 2.75 -1.85 4.73
C THR A 59 3.83 -2.24 5.74
N GLU A 60 4.18 -1.35 6.66
CA GLU A 60 5.23 -1.60 7.66
C GLU A 60 4.86 -2.73 8.63
N GLU A 61 3.60 -2.78 9.06
CA GLU A 61 3.13 -3.83 9.94
C GLU A 61 3.09 -5.18 9.23
N ALA A 62 2.70 -5.20 7.95
CA ALA A 62 2.82 -6.39 7.11
C ALA A 62 4.29 -6.84 6.98
N ALA A 63 5.21 -5.93 6.68
CA ALA A 63 6.65 -6.22 6.59
C ALA A 63 7.20 -6.81 7.91
N ARG A 64 6.82 -6.23 9.05
CA ARG A 64 7.22 -6.74 10.37
C ARG A 64 6.70 -8.15 10.64
N ARG A 65 5.45 -8.45 10.25
CA ARG A 65 4.85 -9.79 10.39
C ARG A 65 5.56 -10.80 9.50
N LEU A 66 5.85 -10.43 8.25
CA LEU A 66 6.60 -11.27 7.30
C LEU A 66 8.02 -11.56 7.82
N GLY A 67 8.75 -10.55 8.29
CA GLY A 67 10.08 -10.72 8.86
C GLY A 67 10.09 -11.68 10.04
N ARG A 68 9.15 -11.52 10.99
CA ARG A 68 9.00 -12.45 12.12
C ARG A 68 8.68 -13.88 11.67
N ALA A 69 7.80 -14.05 10.70
CA ALA A 69 7.43 -15.37 10.18
C ALA A 69 8.60 -16.08 9.48
N ALA A 70 9.44 -15.32 8.78
CA ALA A 70 10.63 -15.84 8.08
C ALA A 70 11.90 -15.89 8.95
N GLY A 71 11.85 -15.39 10.20
CA GLY A 71 13.02 -15.32 11.08
C GLY A 71 14.07 -14.28 10.67
N VAL A 72 13.72 -13.31 9.83
CA VAL A 72 14.64 -12.25 9.35
C VAL A 72 14.39 -10.92 10.05
N GLN A 73 15.45 -10.10 10.15
CA GLN A 73 15.33 -8.75 10.69
C GLN A 73 14.45 -7.88 9.78
N GLN A 74 13.69 -6.93 10.34
CA GLN A 74 12.78 -6.07 9.57
C GLN A 74 13.50 -5.29 8.45
N LYS A 75 14.76 -4.90 8.67
CA LYS A 75 15.61 -4.22 7.68
C LYS A 75 15.90 -5.07 6.42
N ASN A 76 15.72 -6.38 6.51
CA ASN A 76 15.88 -7.32 5.40
C ASN A 76 14.57 -7.51 4.61
N VAL A 77 13.49 -6.80 4.97
CA VAL A 77 12.21 -6.84 4.28
C VAL A 77 11.99 -5.53 3.54
N SER A 78 11.95 -5.61 2.21
CA SER A 78 11.83 -4.46 1.30
C SER A 78 10.50 -4.48 0.54
N TYR A 79 10.03 -3.30 0.13
CA TYR A 79 8.79 -3.10 -0.64
C TYR A 79 8.90 -1.81 -1.48
N ALA A 80 8.19 -1.73 -2.60
CA ALA A 80 8.29 -0.61 -3.55
C ALA A 80 7.56 0.66 -3.11
N GLY A 81 6.56 0.53 -2.23
CA GLY A 81 5.79 1.68 -1.74
C GLY A 81 4.90 1.35 -0.56
N LEU A 82 4.37 2.40 0.06
CA LEU A 82 3.37 2.28 1.11
C LEU A 82 1.99 2.08 0.50
N LYS A 83 1.16 1.31 1.20
CA LYS A 83 -0.23 1.05 0.85
C LYS A 83 -1.11 1.34 2.04
N ASP A 84 -2.25 1.93 1.77
CA ASP A 84 -3.22 2.35 2.79
C ASP A 84 -3.66 1.20 3.70
N ARG A 85 -3.92 1.53 4.96
CA ARG A 85 -4.48 0.59 5.94
C ARG A 85 -5.95 0.27 5.64
N GLN A 86 -6.72 1.27 5.23
CA GLN A 86 -8.15 1.17 4.95
C GLN A 86 -8.41 0.75 3.50
N ALA A 87 -7.82 -0.37 3.09
CA ALA A 87 -7.91 -0.89 1.74
C ALA A 87 -7.58 -2.39 1.73
N LEU A 88 -8.07 -3.10 0.72
CA LEU A 88 -7.56 -4.41 0.35
C LEU A 88 -6.43 -4.22 -0.66
N THR A 89 -5.20 -4.56 -0.31
CA THR A 89 -4.05 -4.23 -1.17
C THR A 89 -3.18 -5.43 -1.41
N ARG A 90 -2.76 -5.65 -2.66
CA ARG A 90 -1.81 -6.68 -3.05
C ARG A 90 -0.53 -6.03 -3.53
N GLN A 91 0.61 -6.47 -3.00
CA GLN A 91 1.90 -5.96 -3.42
C GLN A 91 3.02 -6.97 -3.23
N ARG A 92 4.16 -6.71 -3.87
CA ARG A 92 5.38 -7.50 -3.72
C ARG A 92 6.17 -7.05 -2.50
N PHE A 93 6.61 -8.02 -1.72
CA PHE A 93 7.63 -7.87 -0.69
C PHE A 93 8.85 -8.68 -1.09
N SER A 94 10.04 -8.18 -0.77
CA SER A 94 11.30 -8.88 -0.97
C SER A 94 11.95 -9.13 0.38
N LEU A 95 12.29 -10.39 0.66
CA LEU A 95 12.95 -10.81 1.90
C LEU A 95 14.37 -11.25 1.57
N ALA A 96 15.37 -10.56 2.11
CA ALA A 96 16.76 -11.00 2.01
C ALA A 96 17.03 -12.15 2.99
N LEU A 97 17.23 -13.35 2.45
CA LEU A 97 17.55 -14.57 3.18
C LEU A 97 19.07 -14.73 3.21
N ILE A 98 19.75 -13.85 3.95
CA ILE A 98 21.19 -13.96 4.16
C ILE A 98 21.42 -15.00 5.26
N PRO A 99 22.24 -16.05 5.03
CA PRO A 99 22.56 -17.06 6.04
C PRO A 99 23.35 -16.50 7.24
#